data_AF-A0A089PR13-F1
#
_entry.id   AF-A0A089PR13-F1
#
_cell.length_a   1.000
_cell.length_b   1.000
_cell.length_c   1.000
_cell.angle_alpha   90.00
_cell.angle_beta   90.00
_cell.angle_gamma   90.00
#
_symmetry.space_group_name_H-M   'P 1'
#
loop_
_entity.id
_entity.type
_entity.pdbx_description
1 polymer ?
#
loop_
_entity_poly.entity_id
_entity_poly.type
_entity_poly.pdbx_seq_one_letter_code
_entity_poly.pdbx_strand_id
1 'polypeptide(L)'
;MKRSTLALLLSCAMFSTASFATPVQLASVKNLSADSEVNGFQSSLFYSNTGTVNGFDLPILGYTEMDQVNGLQLGAAAGSHVRNGVNGAAIGLFNWHGGEDNGLNISLANQVGNMNGASIGVYSAADQMNGLNIGGFTAAGNLSGTGDINGMNVGALGNYNKGRMYGFNVAGLGNYTEGSMKGLNVAGIGNDIGGDVKGMNVAGIGNYIGGEMKGFNVSPFSWVEKDVTGANVSIASHSRNVEGFNVGGIANWSEGDIKGMNVAAVNVSENVTGLNIAPFNKSKDTVGANITAFNWSENTTGFNVGAVNRTNDMTGFNLGGFNVANNATGMNLGAVNYNGGNVTGLNMGAVNITSQNVTGSNIGAINVTSGSSSSDFGAINYADSTNFQFGLINATKHLEGLQIGVINIAMDATVPVLPLVNFHRSF
;
A
#
# COMPACT_ATOMS: atom_id res chain seq x y z
N MET A 1 -30.21 -35.58 59.00
CA MET A 1 -29.83 -35.21 57.61
C MET A 1 -28.38 -35.57 57.22
N LYS A 2 -27.59 -36.36 57.98
CA LYS A 2 -26.18 -36.67 57.63
C LYS A 2 -25.92 -38.09 57.11
N ARG A 3 -26.89 -39.01 57.18
CA ARG A 3 -26.71 -40.42 56.76
C ARG A 3 -27.22 -40.73 55.34
N SER A 4 -28.18 -39.95 54.82
CA SER A 4 -28.72 -40.17 53.47
C SER A 4 -27.78 -39.71 52.36
N THR A 5 -27.01 -38.64 52.58
CA THR A 5 -26.02 -38.14 51.60
C THR A 5 -24.85 -39.11 51.43
N LEU A 6 -24.40 -39.73 52.52
CA LEU A 6 -23.33 -40.74 52.51
C LEU A 6 -23.81 -42.05 51.88
N ALA A 7 -25.07 -42.44 52.13
CA ALA A 7 -25.68 -43.63 51.52
C ALA A 7 -25.92 -43.44 50.01
N LEU A 8 -26.27 -42.22 49.56
CA LEU A 8 -26.38 -41.89 48.14
C LEU A 8 -25.01 -41.94 47.46
N LEU A 9 -23.98 -41.37 48.08
CA LEU A 9 -22.58 -41.45 47.62
C LEU A 9 -22.06 -42.89 47.57
N LEU A 10 -22.37 -43.72 48.58
CA LEU A 10 -21.99 -45.15 48.56
C LEU A 10 -22.80 -45.97 47.55
N SER A 11 -24.07 -45.61 47.29
CA SER A 11 -24.88 -46.29 46.28
C SER A 11 -24.41 -46.02 44.85
N CYS A 12 -23.86 -44.83 44.61
CA CYS A 12 -23.19 -44.50 43.34
C CYS A 12 -21.84 -45.24 43.20
N ALA A 13 -21.12 -45.46 44.31
CA ALA A 13 -19.84 -46.18 44.29
C ALA A 13 -19.98 -47.69 44.01
N MET A 14 -21.12 -48.31 44.38
CA MET A 14 -21.35 -49.76 44.21
C MET A 14 -21.94 -50.18 42.86
N PHE A 15 -22.19 -49.23 41.94
CA PHE A 15 -22.68 -49.52 40.57
C PHE A 15 -21.56 -49.66 39.52
N SER A 16 -20.29 -49.68 39.92
CA SER A 16 -19.11 -49.51 39.05
C SER A 16 -18.50 -50.80 38.45
N THR A 17 -19.21 -51.93 38.41
CA THR A 17 -18.66 -53.18 37.84
C THR A 17 -19.22 -53.55 36.46
N ALA A 18 -19.80 -52.60 35.73
CA ALA A 18 -20.10 -52.77 34.31
C ALA A 18 -19.65 -51.51 33.57
N SER A 19 -18.92 -51.70 32.47
CA SER A 19 -18.37 -50.72 31.54
C SER A 19 -19.39 -49.65 31.08
N PHE A 20 -19.74 -48.72 31.96
CA PHE A 20 -20.60 -47.58 31.71
C PHE A 20 -19.93 -46.36 32.34
N ALA A 21 -19.78 -45.29 31.55
CA ALA A 21 -19.16 -44.04 31.97
C ALA A 21 -19.72 -43.56 33.33
N THR A 22 -18.83 -43.09 34.22
CA THR A 22 -19.19 -42.62 35.55
C THR A 22 -20.04 -41.33 35.42
N PRO A 23 -21.25 -41.22 36.02
CA PRO A 23 -22.06 -39.99 35.93
C PRO A 23 -21.50 -38.82 36.74
N VAL A 24 -20.83 -39.09 37.85
CA VAL A 24 -20.21 -38.09 38.73
C VAL A 24 -18.84 -38.57 39.16
N GLN A 25 -17.79 -37.86 38.77
CA GLN A 25 -16.44 -38.11 39.26
C GLN A 25 -15.97 -36.89 40.07
N LEU A 26 -15.29 -37.18 41.18
CA LEU A 26 -14.78 -36.18 42.10
C LEU A 26 -13.32 -36.51 42.40
N ALA A 27 -12.49 -35.50 42.55
CA ALA A 27 -11.08 -35.66 42.87
C ALA A 27 -10.61 -34.62 43.89
N SER A 28 -9.62 -34.99 44.70
CA SER A 28 -8.90 -34.03 45.55
C SER A 28 -7.43 -34.02 45.15
N VAL A 29 -6.73 -35.14 45.34
CA VAL A 29 -5.35 -35.36 44.87
C VAL A 29 -5.27 -36.57 43.91
N LYS A 30 -6.27 -37.45 43.97
CA LYS A 30 -6.45 -38.60 43.09
C LYS A 30 -7.95 -38.72 42.79
N ASN A 31 -8.28 -39.22 41.60
CA ASN A 31 -9.66 -39.46 41.22
C ASN A 31 -10.29 -40.52 42.13
N LEU A 32 -11.53 -40.27 42.57
CA LEU A 32 -12.33 -41.23 43.35
C LEU A 32 -12.86 -42.39 42.50
N SER A 33 -13.05 -42.17 41.19
CA SER A 33 -13.37 -43.22 40.20
C SER A 33 -12.17 -43.42 39.27
N ALA A 34 -11.91 -44.67 38.86
CA ALA A 34 -10.86 -45.02 37.92
C ALA A 34 -11.30 -44.93 36.44
N ASP A 35 -12.57 -44.60 36.18
CA ASP A 35 -13.09 -44.53 34.82
C ASP A 35 -12.46 -43.38 34.03
N SER A 36 -12.20 -43.66 32.77
CA SER A 36 -11.66 -42.70 31.80
C SER A 36 -12.75 -41.84 31.15
N GLU A 37 -14.02 -42.18 31.29
CA GLU A 37 -15.13 -41.44 30.69
C GLU A 37 -16.14 -41.02 31.75
N VAL A 38 -16.50 -39.73 31.76
CA VAL A 38 -17.46 -39.12 32.67
C VAL A 38 -18.63 -38.54 31.87
N ASN A 39 -19.83 -39.09 32.06
CA ASN A 39 -21.05 -38.64 31.39
C ASN A 39 -21.95 -37.90 32.38
N GLY A 40 -21.56 -36.68 32.73
CA GLY A 40 -22.30 -35.85 33.68
C GLY A 40 -21.42 -34.76 34.29
N PHE A 41 -21.00 -34.95 35.53
CA PHE A 41 -20.30 -33.93 36.32
C PHE A 41 -18.92 -34.39 36.77
N GLN A 42 -17.90 -33.58 36.49
CA GLN A 42 -16.55 -33.75 37.00
C GLN A 42 -16.16 -32.55 37.87
N SER A 43 -15.52 -32.80 39.01
CA SER A 43 -14.94 -31.71 39.82
C SER A 43 -13.70 -32.16 40.57
N SER A 44 -12.72 -31.26 40.67
CA SER A 44 -11.46 -31.49 41.37
C SER A 44 -11.16 -30.37 42.36
N LEU A 45 -10.56 -30.73 43.50
CA LEU A 45 -10.11 -29.75 44.50
C LEU A 45 -8.68 -29.29 44.24
N PHE A 46 -7.70 -30.20 44.06
CA PHE A 46 -6.28 -29.84 43.82
C PHE A 46 -5.67 -30.46 42.55
N TYR A 47 -5.97 -31.73 42.26
CA TYR A 47 -5.49 -32.40 41.06
C TYR A 47 -6.42 -33.54 40.63
N SER A 48 -6.59 -33.69 39.32
CA SER A 48 -7.22 -34.84 38.68
C SER A 48 -6.62 -35.10 37.31
N ASN A 49 -6.61 -36.38 36.91
CA ASN A 49 -6.29 -36.80 35.54
C ASN A 49 -7.42 -37.69 35.04
N THR A 50 -8.24 -37.18 34.13
CA THR A 50 -9.46 -37.83 33.62
C THR A 50 -9.35 -37.96 32.10
N GLY A 51 -10.01 -38.93 31.49
CA GLY A 51 -10.05 -39.01 30.02
C GLY A 51 -11.05 -38.00 29.45
N THR A 52 -12.19 -38.49 28.97
CA THR A 52 -13.23 -37.68 28.33
C THR A 52 -14.32 -37.29 29.32
N VAL A 53 -14.69 -36.01 29.34
CA VAL A 53 -15.85 -35.50 30.09
C VAL A 53 -16.93 -35.03 29.11
N ASN A 54 -18.05 -35.74 29.07
CA ASN A 54 -19.26 -35.35 28.36
C ASN A 54 -20.23 -34.71 29.36
N GLY A 55 -20.22 -33.39 29.48
CA GLY A 55 -21.07 -32.67 30.44
C GLY A 55 -20.43 -31.41 31.03
N PHE A 56 -20.30 -31.36 32.35
CA PHE A 56 -19.83 -30.20 33.08
C PHE A 56 -18.59 -30.50 33.92
N ASP A 57 -17.53 -29.71 33.73
CA ASP A 57 -16.29 -29.77 34.50
C ASP A 57 -16.10 -28.51 35.36
N LEU A 58 -15.83 -28.71 36.66
CA LEU A 58 -15.62 -27.64 37.65
C LEU A 58 -14.37 -27.90 38.50
N PRO A 59 -13.18 -27.53 38.02
CA PRO A 59 -11.97 -27.45 38.84
C PRO A 59 -12.12 -26.29 39.83
N ILE A 60 -12.01 -26.58 41.14
CA ILE A 60 -12.24 -25.57 42.19
C ILE A 60 -10.95 -24.84 42.55
N LEU A 61 -9.90 -25.55 42.97
CA LEU A 61 -8.61 -24.97 43.39
C LEU A 61 -7.40 -25.70 42.76
N GLY A 62 -7.64 -26.51 41.71
CA GLY A 62 -6.72 -27.54 41.27
C GLY A 62 -6.45 -27.60 39.78
N TYR A 63 -5.29 -28.14 39.42
CA TYR A 63 -4.90 -28.39 38.04
C TYR A 63 -5.54 -29.70 37.55
N THR A 64 -6.42 -29.60 36.57
CA THR A 64 -7.09 -30.75 35.96
C THR A 64 -6.47 -31.04 34.61
N GLU A 65 -5.98 -32.26 34.42
CA GLU A 65 -5.64 -32.80 33.10
C GLU A 65 -6.81 -33.63 32.57
N MET A 66 -7.24 -33.33 31.34
CA MET A 66 -8.26 -34.09 30.62
C MET A 66 -7.80 -34.44 29.22
N ASP A 67 -8.31 -35.55 28.69
CA ASP A 67 -8.12 -35.86 27.27
C ASP A 67 -9.03 -34.99 26.40
N GLN A 68 -10.33 -34.91 26.71
CA GLN A 68 -11.29 -34.14 25.92
C GLN A 68 -12.49 -33.69 26.77
N VAL A 69 -13.04 -32.52 26.45
CA VAL A 69 -14.29 -32.03 27.07
C VAL A 69 -15.34 -31.79 25.98
N ASN A 70 -16.49 -32.43 26.10
CA ASN A 70 -17.68 -32.17 25.28
C ASN A 70 -18.75 -31.55 26.19
N GLY A 71 -18.80 -30.22 26.28
CA GLY A 71 -19.73 -29.50 27.15
C GLY A 71 -19.17 -28.19 27.72
N LEU A 72 -19.39 -27.95 29.00
CA LEU A 72 -19.01 -26.70 29.67
C LEU A 72 -17.93 -26.95 30.73
N GLN A 73 -16.81 -26.26 30.59
CA GLN A 73 -15.75 -26.19 31.59
C GLN A 73 -15.76 -24.82 32.26
N LEU A 74 -15.72 -24.83 33.60
CA LEU A 74 -15.63 -23.62 34.43
C LEU A 74 -14.45 -23.75 35.42
N GLY A 75 -13.25 -23.33 35.01
CA GLY A 75 -12.05 -23.30 35.85
C GLY A 75 -12.09 -22.13 36.84
N ALA A 76 -12.47 -22.38 38.09
CA ALA A 76 -12.76 -21.33 39.07
C ALA A 76 -11.52 -20.62 39.63
N ALA A 77 -10.38 -21.31 39.79
CA ALA A 77 -9.16 -20.72 40.36
C ALA A 77 -7.82 -21.24 39.79
N ALA A 78 -7.84 -22.31 38.99
CA ALA A 78 -6.66 -22.91 38.39
C ALA A 78 -6.87 -23.10 36.89
N GLY A 79 -5.77 -23.21 36.13
CA GLY A 79 -5.83 -23.46 34.69
C GLY A 79 -6.29 -24.89 34.38
N SER A 80 -6.98 -25.06 33.25
CA SER A 80 -7.35 -26.36 32.71
C SER A 80 -6.35 -26.78 31.63
N HIS A 81 -5.93 -28.05 31.67
CA HIS A 81 -5.14 -28.65 30.60
C HIS A 81 -5.94 -29.75 29.91
N VAL A 82 -6.28 -29.54 28.63
CA VAL A 82 -7.08 -30.50 27.85
C VAL A 82 -6.28 -30.93 26.63
N ARG A 83 -5.97 -32.21 26.47
CA ARG A 83 -4.99 -32.69 25.48
C ARG A 83 -5.50 -32.64 24.05
N ASN A 84 -6.77 -32.98 23.83
CA ASN A 84 -7.40 -33.07 22.50
C ASN A 84 -8.40 -31.94 22.22
N GLY A 85 -8.61 -31.04 23.17
CA GLY A 85 -9.43 -29.84 23.02
C GLY A 85 -10.85 -29.95 23.58
N VAL A 86 -11.60 -28.87 23.41
CA VAL A 86 -12.95 -28.66 23.97
C VAL A 86 -13.98 -28.46 22.86
N ASN A 87 -15.04 -29.27 22.86
CA ASN A 87 -16.24 -29.05 22.06
C ASN A 87 -17.33 -28.45 22.96
N GLY A 88 -17.46 -27.12 22.98
CA GLY A 88 -18.43 -26.42 23.81
C GLY A 88 -17.91 -25.09 24.33
N ALA A 89 -17.82 -24.92 25.65
CA ALA A 89 -17.34 -23.68 26.25
C ALA A 89 -16.33 -23.93 27.36
N ALA A 90 -15.21 -23.20 27.34
CA ALA A 90 -14.21 -23.20 28.39
C ALA A 90 -14.03 -21.79 28.97
N ILE A 91 -14.38 -21.64 30.24
CA ILE A 91 -14.28 -20.39 30.98
C ILE A 91 -13.32 -20.61 32.14
N GLY A 92 -12.24 -19.84 32.23
CA GLY A 92 -11.24 -20.02 33.28
C GLY A 92 -10.23 -18.88 33.39
N LEU A 93 -9.24 -19.01 34.27
CA LEU A 93 -8.10 -18.08 34.31
C LEU A 93 -7.10 -18.35 33.18
N PHE A 94 -6.81 -19.64 32.94
CA PHE A 94 -5.88 -20.12 31.93
C PHE A 94 -6.49 -21.33 31.21
N ASN A 95 -6.72 -21.21 29.92
CA ASN A 95 -7.17 -22.32 29.08
C ASN A 95 -5.95 -22.84 28.31
N TRP A 96 -5.43 -24.01 28.67
CA TRP A 96 -4.28 -24.62 27.99
C TRP A 96 -4.71 -25.90 27.29
N HIS A 97 -5.14 -25.80 26.03
CA HIS A 97 -5.69 -26.93 25.30
C HIS A 97 -4.80 -27.31 24.12
N GLY A 98 -4.54 -28.61 23.95
CA GLY A 98 -4.07 -29.17 22.69
C GLY A 98 -5.25 -29.47 21.77
N GLY A 99 -4.97 -29.93 20.55
CA GLY A 99 -6.01 -30.36 19.62
C GLY A 99 -6.92 -29.23 19.14
N GLU A 100 -8.23 -29.46 19.12
CA GLU A 100 -9.21 -28.54 18.54
C GLU A 100 -10.22 -28.05 19.58
N ASP A 101 -10.31 -26.74 19.73
CA ASP A 101 -11.33 -26.08 20.52
C ASP A 101 -12.45 -25.57 19.60
N ASN A 102 -13.57 -26.28 19.60
CA ASN A 102 -14.77 -25.94 18.84
C ASN A 102 -15.79 -25.29 19.78
N GLY A 103 -15.84 -23.96 19.81
CA GLY A 103 -16.85 -23.20 20.54
C GLY A 103 -16.33 -21.91 21.19
N LEU A 104 -16.54 -21.75 22.49
CA LEU A 104 -16.31 -20.48 23.21
C LEU A 104 -15.21 -20.61 24.27
N ASN A 105 -14.15 -19.84 24.13
CA ASN A 105 -13.07 -19.77 25.12
C ASN A 105 -13.04 -18.37 25.76
N ILE A 106 -13.13 -18.29 27.08
CA ILE A 106 -13.04 -17.04 27.83
C ILE A 106 -12.03 -17.22 28.96
N SER A 107 -10.92 -16.49 28.90
CA SER A 107 -9.93 -16.52 29.98
C SER A 107 -9.02 -15.29 30.03
N LEU A 108 -8.08 -15.24 30.99
CA LEU A 108 -7.00 -14.25 30.93
C LEU A 108 -5.97 -14.64 29.87
N ALA A 109 -5.67 -15.94 29.76
CA ALA A 109 -4.76 -16.47 28.75
C ALA A 109 -5.31 -17.77 28.14
N ASN A 110 -5.61 -17.72 26.85
CA ASN A 110 -5.93 -18.87 26.03
C ASN A 110 -4.67 -19.31 25.28
N GLN A 111 -4.24 -20.56 25.46
CA GLN A 111 -3.21 -21.20 24.66
C GLN A 111 -3.77 -22.52 24.15
N VAL A 112 -4.25 -22.50 22.92
CA VAL A 112 -5.01 -23.60 22.31
C VAL A 112 -4.28 -24.14 21.08
N GLY A 113 -4.60 -25.36 20.63
CA GLY A 113 -4.11 -25.87 19.35
C GLY A 113 -4.78 -25.13 18.18
N ASN A 114 -5.92 -25.61 17.72
CA ASN A 114 -6.75 -24.93 16.73
C ASN A 114 -8.00 -24.37 17.40
N MET A 115 -8.26 -23.07 17.21
CA MET A 115 -9.47 -22.41 17.70
C MET A 115 -10.50 -22.31 16.57
N ASN A 116 -11.66 -22.91 16.73
CA ASN A 116 -12.82 -22.78 15.85
C ASN A 116 -14.01 -22.22 16.65
N GLY A 117 -14.27 -20.91 16.55
CA GLY A 117 -15.39 -20.27 17.25
C GLY A 117 -15.05 -18.88 17.78
N ALA A 118 -15.26 -18.64 19.07
CA ALA A 118 -15.06 -17.36 19.71
C ALA A 118 -14.06 -17.46 20.88
N SER A 119 -13.01 -16.64 20.87
CA SER A 119 -12.02 -16.55 21.92
C SER A 119 -11.98 -15.14 22.50
N ILE A 120 -12.01 -15.03 23.82
CA ILE A 120 -11.90 -13.77 24.56
C ILE A 120 -10.82 -13.93 25.62
N GLY A 121 -9.84 -13.01 25.64
CA GLY A 121 -8.87 -12.97 26.73
C GLY A 121 -7.78 -11.92 26.60
N VAL A 122 -7.01 -11.68 27.68
CA VAL A 122 -5.90 -10.72 27.62
C VAL A 122 -4.83 -11.21 26.64
N TYR A 123 -4.57 -12.51 26.63
CA TYR A 123 -3.69 -13.17 25.68
C TYR A 123 -4.42 -14.35 25.01
N SER A 124 -4.41 -14.41 23.69
CA SER A 124 -4.96 -15.51 22.91
C SER A 124 -3.91 -16.04 21.94
N ALA A 125 -3.45 -17.26 22.15
CA ALA A 125 -2.52 -17.96 21.27
C ALA A 125 -3.14 -19.24 20.74
N ALA A 126 -3.01 -19.45 19.43
CA ALA A 126 -3.41 -20.67 18.75
C ALA A 126 -2.46 -20.97 17.60
N ASP A 127 -2.49 -22.17 17.05
CA ASP A 127 -1.90 -22.47 15.75
C ASP A 127 -2.77 -21.95 14.61
N GLN A 128 -4.07 -22.18 14.67
CA GLN A 128 -5.02 -21.60 13.72
C GLN A 128 -6.17 -20.95 14.48
N MET A 129 -6.62 -19.80 14.00
CA MET A 129 -7.77 -19.09 14.59
C MET A 129 -8.84 -18.90 13.53
N ASN A 130 -9.92 -19.68 13.62
CA ASN A 130 -11.06 -19.60 12.74
C ASN A 130 -12.26 -19.06 13.53
N GLY A 131 -12.67 -17.81 13.24
CA GLY A 131 -13.83 -17.19 13.87
C GLY A 131 -13.54 -15.81 14.48
N LEU A 132 -14.00 -15.58 15.70
CA LEU A 132 -13.88 -14.31 16.42
C LEU A 132 -12.83 -14.42 17.52
N ASN A 133 -11.87 -13.51 17.54
CA ASN A 133 -10.96 -13.35 18.67
C ASN A 133 -10.94 -11.89 19.14
N ILE A 134 -11.13 -11.69 20.44
CA ILE A 134 -11.11 -10.37 21.07
C ILE A 134 -10.19 -10.44 22.27
N GLY A 135 -9.15 -9.60 22.31
CA GLY A 135 -8.21 -9.67 23.41
C GLY A 135 -7.25 -8.50 23.54
N GLY A 136 -6.30 -8.64 24.47
CA GLY A 136 -5.18 -7.70 24.58
C GLY A 136 -4.14 -7.94 23.48
N PHE A 137 -3.72 -9.19 23.36
CA PHE A 137 -2.77 -9.67 22.37
C PHE A 137 -3.22 -10.97 21.73
N THR A 138 -2.94 -11.11 20.44
CA THR A 138 -3.20 -12.32 19.68
C THR A 138 -1.92 -12.86 19.07
N ALA A 139 -1.69 -14.17 19.13
CA ALA A 139 -0.55 -14.83 18.50
C ALA A 139 -0.97 -16.13 17.79
N ALA A 140 -1.04 -16.11 16.45
CA ALA A 140 -1.30 -17.30 15.65
C ALA A 140 0.00 -17.94 15.10
N GLY A 141 0.12 -19.26 15.24
CA GLY A 141 1.25 -20.08 14.74
C GLY A 141 2.39 -20.30 15.73
N ASN A 142 2.09 -20.24 17.04
CA ASN A 142 3.14 -20.34 18.07
C ASN A 142 3.57 -21.79 18.39
N LEU A 143 2.73 -22.82 18.16
CA LEU A 143 3.06 -24.22 18.49
C LEU A 143 3.54 -25.02 17.26
N SER A 144 2.90 -24.90 16.10
CA SER A 144 3.22 -25.70 14.90
C SER A 144 3.97 -24.95 13.78
N GLY A 145 4.21 -23.65 13.95
CA GLY A 145 4.97 -22.84 12.99
C GLY A 145 4.20 -22.35 11.77
N THR A 146 2.93 -22.72 11.62
CA THR A 146 1.99 -22.12 10.64
C THR A 146 0.81 -21.50 11.38
N GLY A 147 0.42 -20.28 11.00
CA GLY A 147 -0.36 -19.39 11.86
C GLY A 147 -1.50 -18.65 11.18
N ASP A 148 -2.43 -19.33 10.52
CA ASP A 148 -3.51 -18.67 9.78
C ASP A 148 -4.60 -18.13 10.73
N ILE A 149 -5.09 -16.92 10.46
CA ILE A 149 -6.27 -16.35 11.10
C ILE A 149 -7.35 -16.15 10.02
N ASN A 150 -8.49 -16.81 10.19
CA ASN A 150 -9.66 -16.72 9.31
C ASN A 150 -10.86 -16.19 10.10
N GLY A 151 -11.15 -14.89 9.98
CA GLY A 151 -12.30 -14.27 10.61
C GLY A 151 -12.03 -12.86 11.13
N MET A 152 -12.50 -12.56 12.34
CA MET A 152 -12.34 -11.26 12.98
C MET A 152 -11.40 -11.39 14.18
N ASN A 153 -10.34 -10.60 14.17
CA ASN A 153 -9.34 -10.56 15.23
C ASN A 153 -9.15 -9.12 15.71
N VAL A 154 -9.40 -8.89 17.01
CA VAL A 154 -9.36 -7.56 17.63
C VAL A 154 -8.46 -7.62 18.86
N GLY A 155 -7.29 -6.97 18.76
CA GLY A 155 -6.29 -6.86 19.81
C GLY A 155 -6.23 -5.44 20.37
N ALA A 156 -6.33 -5.26 21.69
CA ALA A 156 -6.17 -3.94 22.31
C ALA A 156 -4.76 -3.38 22.11
N LEU A 157 -3.75 -4.25 21.98
CA LEU A 157 -2.36 -3.87 21.78
C LEU A 157 -1.84 -4.38 20.43
N GLY A 158 -1.87 -5.68 20.18
CA GLY A 158 -1.32 -6.19 18.93
C GLY A 158 -1.78 -7.58 18.52
N ASN A 159 -1.70 -7.83 17.22
CA ASN A 159 -1.99 -9.12 16.62
C ASN A 159 -0.78 -9.60 15.82
N TYR A 160 -0.34 -10.81 16.10
CA TYR A 160 0.74 -11.49 15.41
C TYR A 160 0.21 -12.75 14.75
N ASN A 161 0.52 -12.97 13.48
CA ASN A 161 0.23 -14.21 12.78
C ASN A 161 1.37 -14.58 11.82
N LYS A 162 1.92 -15.79 12.00
CA LYS A 162 2.95 -16.35 11.10
C LYS A 162 2.41 -16.70 9.71
N GLY A 163 1.12 -17.02 9.65
CA GLY A 163 0.48 -17.44 8.43
C GLY A 163 -0.16 -16.27 7.70
N ARG A 164 -1.31 -16.55 7.12
CA ARG A 164 -2.12 -15.62 6.34
C ARG A 164 -3.23 -15.05 7.21
N MET A 165 -3.59 -13.80 6.95
CA MET A 165 -4.76 -13.16 7.53
C MET A 165 -5.89 -13.12 6.51
N TYR A 166 -7.04 -13.70 6.84
CA TYR A 166 -8.26 -13.62 6.04
C TYR A 166 -9.40 -13.02 6.89
N GLY A 167 -9.86 -11.83 6.54
CA GLY A 167 -10.98 -11.16 7.22
C GLY A 167 -10.59 -9.81 7.84
N PHE A 168 -10.93 -9.60 9.10
CA PHE A 168 -10.73 -8.34 9.83
C PHE A 168 -9.64 -8.50 10.88
N ASN A 169 -8.61 -7.65 10.84
CA ASN A 169 -7.54 -7.65 11.84
C ASN A 169 -7.36 -6.22 12.36
N VAL A 170 -7.63 -6.01 13.64
CA VAL A 170 -7.65 -4.68 14.25
C VAL A 170 -6.78 -4.69 15.50
N ALA A 171 -5.82 -3.79 15.58
CA ALA A 171 -4.92 -3.65 16.72
C ALA A 171 -4.82 -2.20 17.22
N GLY A 172 -4.75 -2.01 18.53
CA GLY A 172 -4.51 -0.69 19.11
C GLY A 172 -3.12 -0.13 18.78
N LEU A 173 -2.08 -0.97 18.71
CA LEU A 173 -0.73 -0.57 18.29
C LEU A 173 -0.39 -1.12 16.91
N GLY A 174 -0.34 -2.43 16.72
CA GLY A 174 0.16 -2.99 15.47
C GLY A 174 -0.30 -4.39 15.12
N ASN A 175 -0.40 -4.62 13.82
CA ASN A 175 -0.64 -5.94 13.25
C ASN A 175 0.61 -6.40 12.49
N TYR A 176 1.06 -7.62 12.76
CA TYR A 176 2.20 -8.23 12.10
C TYR A 176 1.79 -9.56 11.48
N THR A 177 1.86 -9.64 10.15
CA THR A 177 1.51 -10.82 9.35
C THR A 177 2.69 -11.24 8.47
N GLU A 178 3.34 -12.37 8.78
CA GLU A 178 4.48 -12.82 7.96
C GLU A 178 4.04 -13.25 6.55
N GLY A 179 2.82 -13.80 6.43
CA GLY A 179 2.23 -14.19 5.16
C GLY A 179 1.46 -13.06 4.46
N SER A 180 0.48 -13.46 3.63
CA SER A 180 -0.40 -12.54 2.91
C SER A 180 -1.61 -12.12 3.74
N MET A 181 -2.12 -10.91 3.50
CA MET A 181 -3.38 -10.42 4.08
C MET A 181 -4.46 -10.27 3.00
N LYS A 182 -5.66 -10.77 3.27
CA LYS A 182 -6.87 -10.49 2.48
C LYS A 182 -8.02 -10.03 3.37
N GLY A 183 -8.47 -8.80 3.18
CA GLY A 183 -9.55 -8.19 3.97
C GLY A 183 -9.20 -6.79 4.48
N LEU A 184 -9.49 -6.50 5.74
CA LEU A 184 -9.24 -5.20 6.37
C LEU A 184 -8.23 -5.37 7.51
N ASN A 185 -7.15 -4.59 7.47
CA ASN A 185 -6.13 -4.52 8.51
C ASN A 185 -6.00 -3.09 9.03
N VAL A 186 -6.22 -2.88 10.32
CA VAL A 186 -6.23 -1.55 10.96
C VAL A 186 -5.36 -1.55 12.21
N ALA A 187 -4.42 -0.62 12.28
CA ALA A 187 -3.51 -0.47 13.41
C ALA A 187 -3.40 1.00 13.86
N GLY A 188 -3.29 1.25 15.16
CA GLY A 188 -3.05 2.60 15.66
C GLY A 188 -1.67 3.16 15.29
N ILE A 189 -0.63 2.32 15.21
CA ILE A 189 0.73 2.69 14.81
C ILE A 189 1.04 2.14 13.43
N GLY A 190 1.04 0.82 13.25
CA GLY A 190 1.49 0.26 11.98
C GLY A 190 1.06 -1.17 11.68
N ASN A 191 0.95 -1.44 10.38
CA ASN A 191 0.75 -2.78 9.86
C ASN A 191 2.02 -3.21 9.13
N ASP A 192 2.50 -4.41 9.43
CA ASP A 192 3.66 -5.03 8.79
C ASP A 192 3.22 -6.37 8.20
N ILE A 193 3.27 -6.47 6.88
CA ILE A 193 2.80 -7.63 6.13
C ILE A 193 3.92 -8.09 5.20
N GLY A 194 4.50 -9.26 5.46
CA GLY A 194 5.61 -9.80 4.68
C GLY A 194 5.22 -10.23 3.27
N GLY A 195 3.96 -10.64 3.08
CA GLY A 195 3.42 -11.08 1.80
C GLY A 195 2.56 -10.04 1.07
N ASP A 196 1.72 -10.54 0.17
CA ASP A 196 0.80 -9.71 -0.61
C ASP A 196 -0.41 -9.27 0.20
N VAL A 197 -0.95 -8.11 -0.15
CA VAL A 197 -2.15 -7.52 0.42
C VAL A 197 -3.25 -7.46 -0.63
N LYS A 198 -4.43 -7.99 -0.32
CA LYS A 198 -5.65 -7.81 -1.10
C LYS A 198 -6.77 -7.27 -0.21
N GLY A 199 -6.96 -5.96 -0.22
CA GLY A 199 -8.00 -5.30 0.56
C GLY A 199 -7.61 -3.91 1.04
N MET A 200 -7.82 -3.63 2.32
CA MET A 200 -7.62 -2.32 2.92
C MET A 200 -6.62 -2.37 4.08
N ASN A 201 -5.59 -1.53 4.02
CA ASN A 201 -4.62 -1.33 5.09
C ASN A 201 -4.71 0.11 5.61
N VAL A 202 -4.88 0.27 6.92
CA VAL A 202 -4.95 1.59 7.57
C VAL A 202 -4.06 1.60 8.80
N ALA A 203 -3.13 2.57 8.87
CA ALA A 203 -2.27 2.77 10.03
C ALA A 203 -2.14 4.25 10.40
N GLY A 204 -2.01 4.52 11.70
CA GLY A 204 -1.79 5.89 12.20
C GLY A 204 -0.39 6.44 11.93
N ILE A 205 0.62 5.58 11.71
CA ILE A 205 1.99 6.00 11.34
C ILE A 205 2.44 5.35 10.03
N GLY A 206 2.46 4.02 9.94
CA GLY A 206 3.03 3.39 8.76
C GLY A 206 2.53 2.00 8.39
N ASN A 207 2.46 1.75 7.09
CA ASN A 207 2.21 0.43 6.52
C ASN A 207 3.47 -0.03 5.79
N TYR A 208 3.93 -1.24 6.12
CA TYR A 208 4.98 -1.95 5.40
C TYR A 208 4.38 -3.20 4.74
N ILE A 209 4.64 -3.38 3.44
CA ILE A 209 4.13 -4.49 2.63
C ILE A 209 5.31 -5.03 1.80
N GLY A 210 5.80 -6.23 2.11
CA GLY A 210 6.86 -6.91 1.36
C GLY A 210 6.41 -7.47 0.00
N GLY A 211 5.10 -7.63 -0.19
CA GLY A 211 4.47 -8.09 -1.43
C GLY A 211 3.84 -6.99 -2.28
N GLU A 212 2.92 -7.42 -3.15
CA GLU A 212 2.04 -6.53 -3.91
C GLU A 212 0.90 -6.00 -3.03
N MET A 213 0.47 -4.76 -3.26
CA MET A 213 -0.71 -4.18 -2.62
C MET A 213 -1.84 -4.01 -3.65
N LYS A 214 -2.95 -4.73 -3.47
CA LYS A 214 -4.17 -4.61 -4.29
C LYS A 214 -5.34 -4.11 -3.45
N GLY A 215 -5.74 -2.86 -3.66
CA GLY A 215 -6.86 -2.22 -2.97
C GLY A 215 -6.53 -0.83 -2.45
N PHE A 216 -6.76 -0.58 -1.16
CA PHE A 216 -6.57 0.73 -0.53
C PHE A 216 -5.51 0.66 0.57
N ASN A 217 -4.53 1.55 0.53
CA ASN A 217 -3.53 1.70 1.57
C ASN A 217 -3.48 3.14 2.06
N VAL A 218 -3.64 3.32 3.37
CA VAL A 218 -3.70 4.65 4.00
C VAL A 218 -2.79 4.68 5.23
N SER A 219 -1.75 5.50 5.18
CA SER A 219 -0.85 5.74 6.31
C SER A 219 0.06 6.92 6.01
N PRO A 220 0.50 7.71 7.01
CA PRO A 220 1.49 8.76 6.79
C PRO A 220 2.75 8.29 6.05
N PHE A 221 3.28 7.12 6.41
CA PHE A 221 4.41 6.49 5.73
C PHE A 221 3.98 5.17 5.10
N SER A 222 4.15 5.03 3.79
CA SER A 222 3.79 3.80 3.07
C SER A 222 5.03 3.22 2.40
N TRP A 223 5.35 1.96 2.70
CA TRP A 223 6.42 1.23 2.03
C TRP A 223 5.85 -0.05 1.42
N VAL A 224 5.78 -0.10 0.09
CA VAL A 224 5.38 -1.29 -0.66
C VAL A 224 6.57 -1.72 -1.49
N GLU A 225 7.16 -2.88 -1.20
CA GLU A 225 8.36 -3.35 -1.92
C GLU A 225 8.07 -3.72 -3.38
N LYS A 226 6.79 -3.99 -3.68
CA LYS A 226 6.33 -4.33 -5.02
C LYS A 226 5.37 -3.32 -5.61
N ASP A 227 4.33 -3.83 -6.26
CA ASP A 227 3.43 -3.02 -7.07
C ASP A 227 2.18 -2.67 -6.27
N VAL A 228 1.68 -1.47 -6.53
CA VAL A 228 0.42 -0.96 -6.01
C VAL A 228 -0.61 -1.00 -7.13
N THR A 229 -1.72 -1.72 -6.93
CA THR A 229 -2.90 -1.64 -7.79
C THR A 229 -4.09 -1.14 -6.98
N GLY A 230 -4.55 0.08 -7.24
CA GLY A 230 -5.65 0.72 -6.51
C GLY A 230 -5.29 2.12 -6.03
N ALA A 231 -5.49 2.40 -4.74
CA ALA A 231 -5.25 3.72 -4.17
C ALA A 231 -4.27 3.67 -2.98
N ASN A 232 -3.23 4.47 -3.04
CA ASN A 232 -2.26 4.67 -1.96
C ASN A 232 -2.28 6.14 -1.53
N VAL A 233 -2.62 6.39 -0.26
CA VAL A 233 -2.75 7.74 0.31
C VAL A 233 -1.83 7.86 1.51
N SER A 234 -0.87 8.78 1.43
CA SER A 234 0.19 8.92 2.41
C SER A 234 0.74 10.35 2.50
N ILE A 235 1.64 10.60 3.44
CA ILE A 235 2.51 11.78 3.42
C ILE A 235 3.74 11.49 2.57
N ALA A 236 4.36 10.33 2.78
CA ALA A 236 5.45 9.84 1.96
C ALA A 236 5.20 8.37 1.60
N SER A 237 5.40 8.03 0.32
CA SER A 237 5.29 6.66 -0.16
C SER A 237 6.51 6.21 -0.96
N HIS A 238 6.80 4.91 -0.83
CA HIS A 238 7.69 4.15 -1.68
C HIS A 238 6.93 2.97 -2.29
N SER A 239 7.12 2.75 -3.60
CA SER A 239 6.55 1.64 -4.37
C SER A 239 7.45 1.32 -5.56
N ARG A 240 7.30 0.14 -6.17
CA ARG A 240 7.92 -0.12 -7.48
C ARG A 240 7.08 0.47 -8.60
N ASN A 241 5.94 -0.14 -8.90
CA ASN A 241 4.98 0.36 -9.87
C ASN A 241 3.66 0.75 -9.19
N VAL A 242 2.93 1.67 -9.80
CA VAL A 242 1.58 2.06 -9.38
C VAL A 242 0.63 1.97 -10.56
N GLU A 243 -0.47 1.24 -10.41
CA GLU A 243 -1.63 1.28 -11.30
C GLU A 243 -2.85 1.80 -10.52
N GLY A 244 -3.25 3.05 -10.79
CA GLY A 244 -4.36 3.71 -10.11
C GLY A 244 -3.98 5.09 -9.54
N PHE A 245 -4.23 5.32 -8.26
CA PHE A 245 -4.05 6.61 -7.58
C PHE A 245 -2.93 6.54 -6.55
N ASN A 246 -1.90 7.38 -6.69
CA ASN A 246 -0.87 7.59 -5.67
C ASN A 246 -0.89 9.04 -5.19
N VAL A 247 -1.27 9.25 -3.93
CA VAL A 247 -1.39 10.57 -3.32
C VAL A 247 -0.45 10.63 -2.12
N GLY A 248 0.51 11.53 -2.19
CA GLY A 248 1.50 11.82 -1.15
C GLY A 248 1.35 13.27 -0.68
N GLY A 249 1.39 13.53 0.61
CA GLY A 249 1.45 14.91 1.13
C GLY A 249 2.75 15.62 0.79
N ILE A 250 3.87 14.88 0.77
CA ILE A 250 5.23 15.38 0.55
C ILE A 250 5.87 14.66 -0.63
N ALA A 251 5.95 13.34 -0.61
CA ALA A 251 6.73 12.61 -1.61
C ALA A 251 6.06 11.32 -2.06
N ASN A 252 6.06 11.10 -3.36
CA ASN A 252 5.80 9.80 -3.97
C ASN A 252 7.05 9.35 -4.72
N TRP A 253 7.65 8.26 -4.26
CA TRP A 253 8.76 7.59 -4.93
C TRP A 253 8.25 6.28 -5.52
N SER A 254 8.26 6.20 -6.84
CA SER A 254 8.07 4.96 -7.59
C SER A 254 9.36 4.59 -8.32
N GLU A 255 9.89 3.39 -8.12
CA GLU A 255 11.11 2.95 -8.82
C GLU A 255 10.86 2.61 -10.29
N GLY A 256 9.61 2.38 -10.67
CA GLY A 256 9.20 2.04 -12.03
C GLY A 256 8.06 2.92 -12.51
N ASP A 257 7.05 2.27 -13.09
CA ASP A 257 5.99 2.92 -13.85
C ASP A 257 4.81 3.33 -12.97
N ILE A 258 4.23 4.48 -13.32
CA ILE A 258 2.93 4.92 -12.82
C ILE A 258 1.94 4.95 -13.98
N LYS A 259 0.86 4.18 -13.86
CA LYS A 259 -0.29 4.20 -14.77
C LYS A 259 -1.51 4.72 -14.01
N GLY A 260 -1.83 6.00 -14.21
CA GLY A 260 -2.93 6.66 -13.51
C GLY A 260 -2.56 8.06 -13.01
N MET A 261 -2.90 8.36 -11.76
CA MET A 261 -2.72 9.69 -11.17
C MET A 261 -1.68 9.68 -10.05
N ASN A 262 -0.72 10.60 -10.12
CA ASN A 262 0.33 10.78 -9.12
C ASN A 262 0.33 12.21 -8.59
N VAL A 263 0.08 12.40 -7.30
CA VAL A 263 -0.03 13.73 -6.69
C VAL A 263 0.82 13.80 -5.43
N ALA A 264 1.83 14.68 -5.41
CA ALA A 264 2.58 15.02 -4.19
C ALA A 264 3.32 16.35 -4.31
N ALA A 265 3.98 16.80 -3.24
CA ALA A 265 4.89 17.95 -3.35
C ALA A 265 6.09 17.62 -4.27
N VAL A 266 6.58 16.39 -4.18
CA VAL A 266 7.68 15.83 -4.95
C VAL A 266 7.28 14.46 -5.52
N ASN A 267 7.24 14.34 -6.84
CA ASN A 267 7.02 13.07 -7.54
C ASN A 267 8.33 12.60 -8.18
N VAL A 268 8.72 11.36 -7.94
CA VAL A 268 9.84 10.68 -8.59
C VAL A 268 9.35 9.34 -9.14
N SER A 269 9.56 9.11 -10.44
CA SER A 269 9.14 7.88 -11.14
C SER A 269 10.03 7.60 -12.35
N GLU A 270 10.01 6.38 -12.89
CA GLU A 270 10.59 6.13 -14.22
C GLU A 270 9.62 6.63 -15.29
N ASN A 271 8.50 5.95 -15.50
CA ASN A 271 7.56 6.34 -16.55
C ASN A 271 6.21 6.71 -15.96
N VAL A 272 5.55 7.71 -16.53
CA VAL A 272 4.17 8.05 -16.18
C VAL A 272 3.28 7.97 -17.40
N THR A 273 2.24 7.14 -17.32
CA THR A 273 1.12 7.15 -18.25
C THR A 273 -0.13 7.66 -17.52
N GLY A 274 -0.46 8.94 -17.68
CA GLY A 274 -1.60 9.55 -16.99
C GLY A 274 -1.34 10.98 -16.53
N LEU A 275 -1.65 11.29 -15.27
CA LEU A 275 -1.66 12.65 -14.73
C LEU A 275 -0.69 12.78 -13.55
N ASN A 276 0.31 13.66 -13.68
CA ASN A 276 1.17 14.09 -12.58
C ASN A 276 0.79 15.49 -12.13
N ILE A 277 0.60 15.67 -10.82
CA ILE A 277 0.40 16.98 -10.20
C ILE A 277 1.43 17.12 -9.07
N ALA A 278 2.42 17.99 -9.26
CA ALA A 278 3.42 18.25 -8.22
C ALA A 278 4.17 19.57 -8.43
N PRO A 279 4.46 20.36 -7.39
CA PRO A 279 5.46 21.42 -7.45
C PRO A 279 6.77 20.96 -8.10
N PHE A 280 7.29 19.78 -7.74
CA PHE A 280 8.47 19.19 -8.37
C PHE A 280 8.16 17.80 -8.90
N ASN A 281 8.37 17.58 -10.19
CA ASN A 281 8.25 16.28 -10.82
C ASN A 281 9.56 15.89 -11.50
N LYS A 282 10.03 14.67 -11.22
CA LYS A 282 11.12 14.02 -11.94
C LYS A 282 10.64 12.69 -12.50
N SER A 283 10.62 12.57 -13.82
CA SER A 283 10.33 11.33 -14.54
C SER A 283 11.35 11.10 -15.65
N LYS A 284 11.40 9.90 -16.20
CA LYS A 284 12.08 9.63 -17.47
C LYS A 284 11.12 9.91 -18.62
N ASP A 285 10.09 9.09 -18.77
CA ASP A 285 9.08 9.26 -19.82
C ASP A 285 7.73 9.67 -19.23
N THR A 286 7.00 10.52 -19.94
CA THR A 286 5.63 10.88 -19.56
C THR A 286 4.73 10.91 -20.78
N VAL A 287 3.65 10.14 -20.73
CA VAL A 287 2.56 10.13 -21.72
C VAL A 287 1.29 10.55 -21.00
N GLY A 288 0.84 11.79 -21.23
CA GLY A 288 -0.35 12.34 -20.57
C GLY A 288 -0.18 13.80 -20.18
N ALA A 289 -0.41 14.13 -18.92
CA ALA A 289 -0.43 15.50 -18.42
C ALA A 289 0.48 15.69 -17.19
N ASN A 290 1.36 16.68 -17.26
CA ASN A 290 2.12 17.20 -16.13
C ASN A 290 1.59 18.60 -15.77
N ILE A 291 1.13 18.78 -14.53
CA ILE A 291 0.77 20.08 -13.96
C ILE A 291 1.69 20.34 -12.79
N THR A 292 2.74 21.13 -13.01
CA THR A 292 3.86 21.25 -12.09
C THR A 292 4.35 22.68 -11.92
N ALA A 293 5.21 22.94 -10.93
CA ALA A 293 6.00 24.18 -10.94
C ALA A 293 7.33 23.95 -11.67
N PHE A 294 7.97 22.81 -11.41
CA PHE A 294 9.20 22.37 -12.05
C PHE A 294 9.02 20.94 -12.56
N ASN A 295 8.98 20.78 -13.88
CA ASN A 295 9.02 19.47 -14.52
C ASN A 295 10.43 19.16 -15.02
N TRP A 296 10.94 17.98 -14.67
CA TRP A 296 12.16 17.42 -15.24
C TRP A 296 11.86 16.02 -15.78
N SER A 297 11.70 15.92 -17.09
CA SER A 297 11.50 14.65 -17.80
C SER A 297 12.56 14.46 -18.86
N GLU A 298 12.81 13.24 -19.32
CA GLU A 298 13.54 13.00 -20.57
C GLU A 298 12.60 13.20 -21.75
N ASN A 299 11.48 12.46 -21.79
CA ASN A 299 10.51 12.58 -22.87
C ASN A 299 9.12 12.89 -22.32
N THR A 300 8.43 13.86 -22.92
CA THR A 300 7.05 14.20 -22.56
C THR A 300 6.18 14.23 -23.81
N THR A 301 5.14 13.41 -23.84
CA THR A 301 4.11 13.38 -24.89
C THR A 301 2.76 13.74 -24.28
N GLY A 302 2.20 14.88 -24.69
CA GLY A 302 0.88 15.34 -24.23
C GLY A 302 0.91 16.79 -23.73
N PHE A 303 0.36 17.03 -22.54
CA PHE A 303 0.26 18.35 -21.93
C PHE A 303 1.32 18.53 -20.85
N ASN A 304 2.14 19.55 -20.97
CA ASN A 304 3.17 19.87 -20.00
C ASN A 304 3.04 21.33 -19.58
N VAL A 305 2.59 21.55 -18.34
CA VAL A 305 2.35 22.89 -17.81
C VAL A 305 3.17 23.09 -16.54
N GLY A 306 4.00 24.13 -16.51
CA GLY A 306 4.70 24.53 -15.30
C GLY A 306 5.56 25.77 -15.42
N ALA A 307 6.07 26.29 -14.29
CA ALA A 307 6.93 27.49 -14.33
C ALA A 307 8.24 27.22 -15.08
N VAL A 308 8.80 26.02 -14.90
CA VAL A 308 9.96 25.52 -15.64
C VAL A 308 9.67 24.12 -16.15
N ASN A 309 9.81 23.93 -17.46
CA ASN A 309 9.67 22.65 -18.11
C ASN A 309 11.00 22.26 -18.75
N ARG A 310 11.67 21.25 -18.20
CA ARG A 310 12.87 20.66 -18.78
C ARG A 310 12.58 19.27 -19.34
N THR A 311 12.83 19.11 -20.63
CA THR A 311 12.66 17.86 -21.39
C THR A 311 13.83 17.66 -22.34
N ASN A 312 14.15 16.44 -22.75
CA ASN A 312 14.93 16.21 -23.97
C ASN A 312 13.99 16.32 -25.17
N ASP A 313 12.97 15.48 -25.25
CA ASP A 313 11.99 15.51 -26.34
C ASP A 313 10.60 15.86 -25.80
N MET A 314 10.05 16.98 -26.27
CA MET A 314 8.68 17.41 -25.97
C MET A 314 7.80 17.24 -27.21
N THR A 315 6.70 16.51 -27.08
CA THR A 315 5.69 16.34 -28.13
C THR A 315 4.31 16.72 -27.59
N GLY A 316 3.62 17.66 -28.24
CA GLY A 316 2.27 18.08 -27.86
C GLY A 316 2.21 19.55 -27.44
N PHE A 317 1.66 19.83 -26.27
CA PHE A 317 1.45 21.18 -25.74
C PHE A 317 2.35 21.43 -24.53
N ASN A 318 3.31 22.33 -24.66
CA ASN A 318 4.24 22.73 -23.62
C ASN A 318 4.00 24.20 -23.26
N LEU A 319 3.66 24.47 -22.00
CA LEU A 319 3.43 25.82 -21.50
C LEU A 319 4.25 26.06 -20.24
N GLY A 320 5.11 27.07 -20.26
CA GLY A 320 5.81 27.47 -19.05
C GLY A 320 6.44 28.84 -19.04
N GLY A 321 6.97 29.25 -17.89
CA GLY A 321 7.80 30.45 -17.81
C GLY A 321 9.09 30.25 -18.60
N PHE A 322 9.74 29.12 -18.36
CA PHE A 322 10.95 28.69 -19.05
C PHE A 322 10.76 27.27 -19.59
N ASN A 323 10.83 27.12 -20.91
CA ASN A 323 10.84 25.81 -21.55
C ASN A 323 12.26 25.52 -22.04
N VAL A 324 12.83 24.40 -21.61
CA VAL A 324 14.16 23.93 -21.98
C VAL A 324 13.99 22.53 -22.59
N ALA A 325 14.10 22.45 -23.90
CA ALA A 325 14.00 21.19 -24.64
C ALA A 325 15.29 20.93 -25.44
N ASN A 326 15.55 19.68 -25.82
CA ASN A 326 16.38 19.41 -26.99
C ASN A 326 15.51 19.58 -28.24
N ASN A 327 14.53 18.69 -28.46
CA ASN A 327 13.56 18.82 -29.53
C ASN A 327 12.16 19.16 -29.00
N ALA A 328 11.44 20.01 -29.72
CA ALA A 328 10.06 20.35 -29.41
C ALA A 328 9.16 20.18 -30.65
N THR A 329 8.13 19.36 -30.55
CA THR A 329 7.15 19.12 -31.62
C THR A 329 5.75 19.47 -31.14
N GLY A 330 5.05 20.35 -31.84
CA GLY A 330 3.70 20.82 -31.48
C GLY A 330 3.68 22.30 -31.10
N MET A 331 3.15 22.62 -29.92
CA MET A 331 3.04 23.99 -29.40
C MET A 331 3.96 24.16 -28.20
N ASN A 332 5.00 24.97 -28.35
CA ASN A 332 5.95 25.31 -27.30
C ASN A 332 5.81 26.79 -26.92
N LEU A 333 5.18 27.05 -25.77
CA LEU A 333 4.74 28.37 -25.35
C LEU A 333 5.42 28.76 -24.04
N GLY A 334 6.14 29.88 -24.00
CA GLY A 334 6.68 30.36 -22.74
C GLY A 334 7.27 31.75 -22.74
N ALA A 335 7.72 32.28 -21.59
CA ALA A 335 8.41 33.56 -21.60
C ALA A 335 9.78 33.42 -22.28
N VAL A 336 10.47 32.30 -22.02
CA VAL A 336 11.71 31.91 -22.69
C VAL A 336 11.60 30.46 -23.16
N ASN A 337 11.87 30.23 -24.43
CA ASN A 337 12.00 28.91 -25.02
C ASN A 337 13.44 28.68 -25.48
N TYR A 338 14.11 27.68 -24.92
CA TYR A 338 15.43 27.23 -25.33
C TYR A 338 15.36 25.80 -25.87
N ASN A 339 15.77 25.63 -27.12
CA ASN A 339 15.79 24.34 -27.81
C ASN A 339 17.22 24.03 -28.30
N GLY A 340 17.84 22.98 -27.75
CA GLY A 340 19.18 22.51 -28.16
C GLY A 340 19.19 21.81 -29.53
N GLY A 341 18.03 21.37 -29.99
CA GLY A 341 17.79 20.65 -31.24
C GLY A 341 16.79 21.39 -32.12
N ASN A 342 15.83 20.65 -32.66
CA ASN A 342 14.86 21.15 -33.63
C ASN A 342 13.52 21.51 -32.99
N VAL A 343 12.83 22.47 -33.59
CA VAL A 343 11.45 22.78 -33.28
C VAL A 343 10.58 22.52 -34.50
N THR A 344 9.51 21.75 -34.35
CA THR A 344 8.52 21.49 -35.40
C THR A 344 7.14 21.92 -34.92
N GLY A 345 6.58 22.98 -35.51
CA GLY A 345 5.28 23.53 -35.13
C GLY A 345 5.35 24.99 -34.70
N LEU A 346 4.65 25.34 -33.62
CA LEU A 346 4.58 26.70 -33.09
C LEU A 346 5.53 26.84 -31.89
N ASN A 347 6.48 27.78 -32.00
CA ASN A 347 7.34 28.20 -30.91
C ASN A 347 7.04 29.66 -30.57
N MET A 348 6.45 29.93 -29.42
CA MET A 348 6.04 31.28 -29.06
C MET A 348 6.57 31.68 -27.68
N GLY A 349 7.25 32.82 -27.61
CA GLY A 349 7.74 33.37 -26.36
C GLY A 349 8.40 34.72 -26.47
N ALA A 350 8.69 35.40 -25.35
CA ALA A 350 9.38 36.69 -25.42
C ALA A 350 10.78 36.52 -26.03
N VAL A 351 11.46 35.42 -25.68
CA VAL A 351 12.75 35.03 -26.24
C VAL A 351 12.69 33.58 -26.69
N ASN A 352 13.03 33.32 -27.96
CA ASN A 352 13.13 32.00 -28.55
C ASN A 352 14.55 31.76 -29.05
N ILE A 353 15.21 30.72 -28.54
CA ILE A 353 16.55 30.30 -28.96
C ILE A 353 16.48 28.85 -29.43
N THR A 354 16.85 28.60 -30.68
CA THR A 354 16.89 27.27 -31.29
C THR A 354 18.26 27.03 -31.90
N SER A 355 18.93 25.96 -31.48
CA SER A 355 20.31 25.69 -31.91
C SER A 355 20.40 24.95 -33.25
N GLN A 356 19.32 24.31 -33.70
CA GLN A 356 19.22 23.71 -35.04
C GLN A 356 18.12 24.40 -35.85
N ASN A 357 17.09 23.66 -36.27
CA ASN A 357 16.12 24.17 -37.23
C ASN A 357 14.74 24.41 -36.60
N VAL A 358 14.00 25.37 -37.15
CA VAL A 358 12.60 25.62 -36.85
C VAL A 358 11.77 25.36 -38.10
N THR A 359 11.02 24.26 -38.10
CA THR A 359 10.05 23.91 -39.14
C THR A 359 8.66 24.35 -38.67
N GLY A 360 8.26 25.56 -39.02
CA GLY A 360 6.98 26.15 -38.59
C GLY A 360 7.11 27.63 -38.28
N SER A 361 6.47 28.08 -37.20
CA SER A 361 6.41 29.49 -36.82
C SER A 361 7.12 29.76 -35.50
N ASN A 362 8.10 30.66 -35.55
CA ASN A 362 8.78 31.20 -34.39
C ASN A 362 8.26 32.62 -34.11
N ILE A 363 7.61 32.84 -32.97
CA ILE A 363 6.95 34.10 -32.64
C ILE A 363 7.48 34.63 -31.32
N GLY A 364 8.08 35.83 -31.32
CA GLY A 364 8.62 36.39 -30.10
C GLY A 364 9.15 37.81 -30.21
N ALA A 365 9.55 38.42 -29.10
CA ALA A 365 10.25 39.71 -29.20
C ALA A 365 11.64 39.50 -29.82
N ILE A 366 12.31 38.40 -29.45
CA ILE A 366 13.61 38.00 -29.96
C ILE A 366 13.56 36.54 -30.40
N ASN A 367 13.88 36.28 -31.66
CA ASN A 367 14.00 34.94 -32.25
C ASN A 367 15.44 34.72 -32.75
N VAL A 368 16.11 33.67 -32.27
CA VAL A 368 17.47 33.31 -32.68
C VAL A 368 17.51 31.83 -33.05
N THR A 369 17.83 31.54 -34.31
CA THR A 369 17.95 30.18 -34.86
C THR A 369 19.34 30.01 -35.47
N SER A 370 20.13 29.04 -35.01
CA SER A 370 21.47 28.81 -35.58
C SER A 370 21.47 27.94 -36.84
N GLY A 371 20.33 27.36 -37.21
CA GLY A 371 20.10 26.65 -38.47
C GLY A 371 19.08 27.37 -39.37
N SER A 372 18.18 26.61 -39.99
CA SER A 372 17.12 27.16 -40.83
C SER A 372 15.83 27.46 -40.04
N SER A 373 15.14 28.54 -40.39
CA SER A 373 13.82 28.88 -39.85
C SER A 373 12.81 29.14 -40.98
N SER A 374 11.66 28.45 -40.95
CA SER A 374 10.63 28.62 -41.97
C SER A 374 9.92 29.98 -41.88
N SER A 375 9.56 30.43 -40.68
CA SER A 375 8.88 31.72 -40.48
C SER A 375 9.18 32.31 -39.11
N ASP A 376 9.81 33.47 -39.08
CA ASP A 376 10.08 34.22 -37.84
C ASP A 376 9.25 35.50 -37.78
N PHE A 377 8.59 35.74 -36.64
CA PHE A 377 7.82 36.95 -36.36
C PHE A 377 8.30 37.56 -35.05
N GLY A 378 8.82 38.80 -35.09
CA GLY A 378 9.33 39.42 -33.88
C GLY A 378 9.96 40.77 -34.02
N ALA A 379 10.35 41.42 -32.91
CA ALA A 379 11.07 42.69 -33.00
C ALA A 379 12.47 42.47 -33.60
N ILE A 380 13.13 41.38 -33.20
CA ILE A 380 14.45 40.96 -33.68
C ILE A 380 14.37 39.50 -34.11
N ASN A 381 14.71 39.22 -35.37
CA ASN A 381 14.80 37.87 -35.92
C ASN A 381 16.20 37.61 -36.48
N TYR A 382 16.84 36.54 -36.03
CA TYR A 382 18.09 36.03 -36.59
C TYR A 382 17.96 34.55 -36.93
N ALA A 383 18.30 34.17 -38.15
CA ALA A 383 18.41 32.77 -38.58
C ALA A 383 19.56 32.59 -39.57
N ASP A 384 20.30 31.49 -39.52
CA ASP A 384 21.37 31.24 -40.51
C ASP A 384 20.79 31.10 -41.94
N SER A 385 19.66 30.39 -42.09
CA SER A 385 18.83 30.40 -43.30
C SER A 385 17.37 30.67 -42.99
N THR A 386 16.65 31.38 -43.87
CA THR A 386 15.23 31.69 -43.66
C THR A 386 14.41 31.82 -44.94
N ASN A 387 13.15 31.38 -44.88
CA ASN A 387 12.17 31.57 -45.96
C ASN A 387 11.33 32.84 -45.74
N PHE A 388 10.96 33.16 -44.50
CA PHE A 388 10.15 34.34 -44.21
C PHE A 388 10.50 34.96 -42.86
N GLN A 389 10.69 36.29 -42.82
CA GLN A 389 10.85 37.03 -41.57
C GLN A 389 10.03 38.32 -41.58
N PHE A 390 9.36 38.61 -40.47
CA PHE A 390 8.65 39.86 -40.23
C PHE A 390 9.09 40.48 -38.90
N GLY A 391 9.60 41.71 -38.93
CA GLY A 391 10.10 42.35 -37.72
C GLY A 391 10.68 43.74 -37.85
N LEU A 392 11.17 44.32 -36.75
CA LEU A 392 11.90 45.59 -36.82
C LEU A 392 13.29 45.37 -37.42
N ILE A 393 13.97 44.32 -36.97
CA ILE A 393 15.30 43.92 -37.43
C ILE A 393 15.23 42.44 -37.84
N ASN A 394 15.51 42.16 -39.10
CA ASN A 394 15.63 40.81 -39.65
C ASN A 394 17.07 40.61 -40.13
N ALA A 395 17.71 39.51 -39.72
CA ALA A 395 19.08 39.19 -40.10
C ALA A 395 19.22 37.72 -40.49
N THR A 396 19.87 37.46 -41.62
CA THR A 396 20.18 36.11 -42.07
C THR A 396 21.47 36.04 -42.88
N LYS A 397 22.11 34.86 -42.90
CA LYS A 397 23.22 34.60 -43.83
C LYS A 397 22.66 34.26 -45.21
N HIS A 398 21.70 33.33 -45.26
CA HIS A 398 21.08 32.82 -46.49
C HIS A 398 19.58 33.12 -46.52
N LEU A 399 19.16 34.07 -47.36
CA LEU A 399 17.75 34.35 -47.60
C LEU A 399 17.25 33.53 -48.79
N GLU A 400 16.22 32.71 -48.60
CA GLU A 400 15.56 31.93 -49.67
C GLU A 400 14.21 32.52 -50.10
N GLY A 401 13.63 33.40 -49.28
CA GLY A 401 12.32 34.01 -49.55
C GLY A 401 12.28 35.50 -49.28
N LEU A 402 11.46 35.95 -48.32
CA LEU A 402 11.07 37.34 -48.13
C LEU A 402 11.30 37.82 -46.69
N GLN A 403 11.94 38.98 -46.53
CA GLN A 403 12.00 39.70 -45.27
C GLN A 403 11.21 41.00 -45.38
N ILE A 404 10.43 41.30 -44.34
CA ILE A 404 9.72 42.58 -44.19
C ILE A 404 10.09 43.17 -42.84
N GLY A 405 10.68 44.37 -42.87
CA GLY A 405 11.10 45.03 -41.64
C GLY A 405 11.80 46.36 -41.84
N VAL A 406 12.02 47.10 -40.76
CA VAL A 406 12.69 48.41 -40.83
C VAL A 406 14.12 48.25 -41.32
N ILE A 407 14.82 47.23 -40.81
CA ILE A 407 16.18 46.85 -41.21
C ILE A 407 16.18 45.37 -41.59
N ASN A 408 16.55 45.07 -42.84
CA ASN A 408 16.67 43.70 -43.34
C ASN A 408 18.12 43.45 -43.78
N ILE A 409 18.79 42.50 -43.13
CA ILE A 409 20.18 42.13 -43.39
C ILE A 409 20.20 40.72 -43.99
N ALA A 410 20.76 40.57 -45.18
CA ALA A 410 20.98 39.29 -45.84
C ALA A 410 22.38 39.27 -46.47
N MET A 411 23.30 38.47 -45.93
CA MET A 411 24.71 38.49 -46.36
C MET A 411 24.90 38.02 -47.82
N ASP A 412 24.05 37.11 -48.28
CA ASP A 412 24.06 36.59 -49.65
C ASP A 412 23.24 37.42 -50.66
N ALA A 413 22.62 38.52 -50.24
CA ALA A 413 21.87 39.38 -51.15
C ALA A 413 22.80 40.34 -51.92
N THR A 414 22.39 40.72 -53.14
CA THR A 414 23.10 41.72 -53.97
C THR A 414 23.30 43.05 -53.23
N VAL A 415 22.36 43.41 -52.35
CA VAL A 415 22.48 44.53 -51.43
C VAL A 415 22.31 43.98 -50.00
N PRO A 416 23.38 43.94 -49.20
CA PRO A 416 23.34 43.25 -47.90
C PRO A 416 22.38 43.83 -46.86
N VAL A 417 22.02 45.12 -46.99
CA VAL A 417 21.11 45.81 -46.08
C VAL A 417 20.07 46.58 -46.89
N LEU A 418 18.79 46.23 -46.73
CA LEU A 418 17.67 46.91 -47.39
C LEU A 418 16.61 47.40 -46.38
N PRO A 419 16.11 48.63 -46.52
CA PRO A 419 14.97 49.09 -45.74
C PRO A 419 13.66 48.48 -46.25
N LEU A 420 12.71 48.26 -45.35
CA LEU A 420 11.34 47.80 -45.61
C LEU A 420 11.22 46.36 -46.13
N VAL A 421 11.86 46.00 -47.24
CA VAL A 421 11.73 44.69 -47.90
C VAL A 421 13.06 44.19 -48.45
N ASN A 422 13.35 42.90 -48.24
CA ASN A 422 14.46 42.19 -48.89
C ASN A 422 14.00 40.82 -49.41
N PHE A 423 14.55 40.33 -50.52
CA PHE A 423 14.13 39.08 -51.15
C PHE A 423 15.27 38.40 -51.92
N HIS A 424 15.20 37.06 -52.02
CA HIS A 424 16.10 36.27 -52.87
C HIS A 424 15.73 36.43 -54.36
N ARG A 425 16.71 36.71 -55.22
CA ARG A 425 16.55 36.62 -56.69
C ARG A 425 17.29 35.38 -57.18
N SER A 426 16.55 34.35 -57.57
CA SER A 426 17.09 33.32 -58.46
C SER A 426 17.15 33.90 -59.88
N PHE A 427 18.36 34.02 -60.43
CA PHE A 427 18.56 34.30 -61.86
C PHE A 427 18.79 33.00 -62.61
#